data_AF-A0A948YHY2-F1
#
_entry.id   AF-A0A948YHY2-F1
#
_cell.length_a   1.000
_cell.length_b   1.000
_cell.length_c   1.000
_cell.angle_alpha   90.00
_cell.angle_beta   90.00
_cell.angle_gamma   90.00
#
_symmetry.space_group_name_H-M   'P 1'
#
loop_
_entity.id
_entity.type
_entity.pdbx_description
1 polymer ?
#
loop_
_entity_poly.entity_id
_entity_poly.type
_entity_poly.pdbx_seq_one_letter_code
_entity_poly.pdbx_strand_id
1 'polypeptide(L)'
;KNYQIRLLEKKKDFCSLELIPKREEELIYISKIILWIDTKEYWPVKTKIFEPNGDTTLIEFKNIKVNTKIPDSEFEFEVPKGVEVVEPLK
;
A
#
# COMPACT_ATOMS: atom_id res chain seq x y z
N LYS A 1 -10.71 9.79 10.63
CA LYS A 1 -10.65 8.77 9.54
C LYS A 1 -10.27 9.52 8.24
N ASN A 2 -9.07 9.29 7.71
CA ASN A 2 -8.46 10.11 6.64
C ASN A 2 -8.92 9.76 5.22
N TYR A 3 -9.57 8.60 5.05
CA TYR A 3 -10.09 8.13 3.76
C TYR A 3 -11.60 7.94 3.81
N GLN A 4 -12.25 8.21 2.69
CA GLN A 4 -13.57 7.67 2.38
C GLN A 4 -13.38 6.30 1.73
N ILE A 5 -14.09 5.29 2.23
CA ILE A 5 -13.95 3.90 1.77
C ILE A 5 -15.29 3.44 1.18
N ARG A 6 -15.25 2.80 0.02
CA ARG A 6 -16.40 2.19 -0.65
C ARG A 6 -16.07 0.77 -1.07
N LEU A 7 -17.02 -0.16 -0.87
CA LEU A 7 -16.93 -1.49 -1.47
C LEU A 7 -17.28 -1.36 -2.94
N LEU A 8 -16.35 -1.72 -3.83
CA LEU A 8 -16.58 -1.72 -5.28
C LEU A 8 -17.14 -3.06 -5.74
N GLU A 9 -16.52 -4.14 -5.30
CA GLU A 9 -16.90 -5.48 -5.72
C GLU A 9 -16.72 -6.46 -4.57
N LYS A 10 -17.62 -7.44 -4.49
CA LYS A 10 -17.48 -8.61 -3.62
C LYS A 10 -17.80 -9.86 -4.42
N LYS A 11 -16.78 -10.68 -4.63
CA LYS A 11 -16.88 -12.02 -5.20
C LYS A 11 -16.57 -13.07 -4.12
N LYS A 12 -16.68 -14.34 -4.49
CA LYS A 12 -16.41 -15.47 -3.60
C LYS A 12 -14.96 -15.48 -3.11
N ASP A 13 -14.00 -15.15 -3.98
CA ASP A 13 -12.57 -15.30 -3.73
C ASP A 13 -11.84 -13.96 -3.51
N PHE A 14 -12.47 -12.83 -3.82
CA PHE A 14 -11.92 -11.51 -3.52
C PHE A 14 -13.00 -10.45 -3.32
N CYS A 15 -12.63 -9.37 -2.64
CA CYS A 15 -13.35 -8.11 -2.67
C CYS A 15 -12.42 -6.96 -3.05
N SER A 16 -12.98 -5.87 -3.57
CA SER A 16 -12.21 -4.66 -3.87
C SER A 16 -12.83 -3.44 -3.20
N LEU A 17 -11.97 -2.60 -2.64
CA LEU A 17 -12.32 -1.36 -1.97
C LEU A 17 -11.75 -0.18 -2.75
N GLU A 18 -12.55 0.88 -2.87
CA GLU A 18 -12.08 2.20 -3.28
C GLU A 18 -11.82 3.04 -2.04
N LEU A 19 -10.62 3.62 -1.97
CA LEU A 19 -10.21 4.54 -0.93
C LEU A 19 -9.89 5.89 -1.57
N ILE A 20 -10.58 6.94 -1.12
CA ILE A 20 -10.38 8.33 -1.57
C ILE A 20 -9.88 9.15 -0.38
N PRO A 21 -8.70 9.79 -0.45
CA PRO A 21 -8.24 10.68 0.62
C PRO A 21 -9.22 11.81 0.88
N LYS A 22 -9.34 12.23 2.14
CA LYS A 22 -10.23 13.34 2.54
C LYS A 22 -9.48 14.66 2.75
N ARG A 23 -8.15 14.62 2.89
CA ARG A 23 -7.32 15.79 3.15
C ARG A 23 -6.68 16.27 1.86
N GLU A 24 -6.67 17.58 1.65
CA GLU A 24 -6.07 18.21 0.46
C GLU A 24 -4.57 17.88 0.33
N GLU A 25 -3.84 17.86 1.46
CA GLU A 25 -2.43 17.47 1.55
C GLU A 25 -2.16 16.04 1.04
N GLU A 26 -3.14 15.14 1.07
CA GLU A 26 -2.98 13.78 0.53
C GLU A 26 -3.39 13.73 -0.94
N LEU A 27 -4.35 14.56 -1.35
CA LEU A 27 -4.84 14.65 -2.72
C LEU A 27 -3.79 15.18 -3.70
N ILE A 28 -2.74 15.87 -3.23
CA ILE A 28 -1.62 16.29 -4.08
C ILE A 28 -0.74 15.11 -4.53
N TYR A 29 -0.78 13.97 -3.83
CA TYR A 29 0.00 12.79 -4.15
C TYR A 29 -0.86 11.63 -4.64
N ILE A 30 -2.08 11.48 -4.12
CA ILE A 30 -2.95 10.33 -4.38
C ILE A 30 -4.37 10.81 -4.68
N SER A 31 -4.89 10.46 -5.86
CA SER A 31 -6.30 10.70 -6.20
C SER A 31 -7.23 9.62 -5.65
N LYS A 32 -6.86 8.35 -5.83
CA LYS A 32 -7.59 7.20 -5.27
C LYS A 32 -6.72 5.97 -5.20
N ILE A 33 -7.11 5.03 -4.35
CA ILE A 33 -6.52 3.70 -4.25
C ILE A 33 -7.63 2.68 -4.48
N ILE A 34 -7.36 1.68 -5.32
CA ILE A 34 -8.16 0.46 -5.37
C ILE A 34 -7.37 -0.65 -4.68
N LEU A 35 -7.96 -1.24 -3.65
CA LEU A 35 -7.37 -2.31 -2.86
C LEU A 35 -8.15 -3.60 -3.10
N TRP A 36 -7.49 -4.66 -3.54
CA TRP A 36 -8.07 -5.99 -3.66
C TRP A 36 -7.63 -6.85 -2.49
N ILE A 37 -8.60 -7.51 -1.87
CA ILE A 37 -8.43 -8.34 -0.68
C ILE A 37 -8.94 -9.74 -1.01
N ASP A 38 -8.13 -10.77 -0.74
CA ASP A 38 -8.58 -12.16 -0.77
C ASP A 38 -9.66 -12.39 0.31
N THR A 39 -10.77 -13.02 -0.02
CA THR A 39 -11.89 -13.19 0.95
C THR A 39 -11.81 -14.44 1.81
N LYS A 40 -10.80 -15.29 1.60
CA LYS A 40 -10.54 -16.47 2.43
C LYS A 40 -9.78 -16.08 3.69
N GLU A 41 -8.72 -15.31 3.52
CA GLU A 41 -7.77 -14.93 4.57
C GLU A 41 -7.78 -13.43 4.87
N TYR A 42 -8.50 -12.63 4.08
CA TYR A 42 -8.64 -11.17 4.23
C TYR A 42 -7.32 -10.38 4.08
N TRP A 43 -6.40 -10.88 3.28
CA TRP A 43 -5.13 -10.21 2.98
C TRP A 43 -5.20 -9.34 1.72
N PRO A 44 -4.51 -8.19 1.70
CA PRO A 44 -4.35 -7.42 0.47
C PRO A 44 -3.48 -8.22 -0.51
N VAL A 45 -3.98 -8.44 -1.71
CA VAL A 45 -3.28 -9.20 -2.78
C VAL A 45 -2.86 -8.31 -3.95
N LYS A 46 -3.52 -7.16 -4.11
CA LYS A 46 -3.22 -6.20 -5.16
C LYS A 46 -3.65 -4.79 -4.75
N THR A 47 -2.90 -3.80 -5.17
CA THR A 47 -3.20 -2.39 -4.95
C THR A 47 -2.94 -1.62 -6.24
N LYS A 48 -3.87 -0.73 -6.62
CA LYS A 48 -3.67 0.22 -7.71
C LYS A 48 -3.82 1.63 -7.16
N ILE A 49 -2.76 2.42 -7.25
CA ILE A 49 -2.73 3.81 -6.83
C ILE A 49 -2.88 4.67 -8.08
N PHE A 50 -3.74 5.67 -8.01
CA PHE A 50 -3.94 6.67 -9.05
C PHE A 50 -3.39 8.00 -8.54
N GLU A 51 -2.47 8.57 -9.28
CA GLU A 51 -1.85 9.86 -8.97
C GLU A 51 -2.60 11.00 -9.68
N PRO A 52 -2.59 12.24 -9.17
CA PRO A 52 -3.34 13.36 -9.75
C PRO A 52 -2.97 13.71 -11.19
N ASN A 53 -1.73 13.40 -11.60
CA ASN A 53 -1.25 13.61 -12.96
C ASN A 53 -1.79 12.58 -13.97
N GLY A 54 -2.54 11.58 -13.52
CA GLY A 54 -3.09 10.49 -14.35
C GLY A 54 -2.25 9.22 -14.36
N ASP A 55 -1.05 9.24 -13.77
CA ASP A 55 -0.22 8.04 -13.63
C ASP A 55 -0.83 7.04 -12.67
N THR A 56 -0.45 5.77 -12.84
CA THR A 56 -0.90 4.71 -11.94
C THR A 56 0.23 3.77 -11.58
N THR A 57 0.34 3.48 -10.29
CA THR A 57 1.22 2.46 -9.76
C THR A 57 0.41 1.21 -9.42
N LEU A 58 0.83 0.05 -9.94
CA LEU A 58 0.22 -1.25 -9.66
C LEU A 58 1.18 -2.13 -8.85
N ILE A 59 0.72 -2.58 -7.69
CA ILE A 59 1.47 -3.48 -6.79
C ILE A 59 0.70 -4.80 -6.69
N GLU A 60 1.39 -5.92 -6.93
CA GLU A 60 0.82 -7.27 -6.83
C GLU A 60 1.67 -8.12 -5.89
N PHE A 61 1.05 -8.69 -4.86
CA PHE A 61 1.73 -9.56 -3.91
C PHE A 61 1.66 -11.02 -4.38
N LYS A 62 2.81 -11.67 -4.43
CA LYS A 62 2.97 -13.10 -4.80
C LYS A 62 3.79 -13.80 -3.73
N ASN A 63 3.61 -15.12 -3.60
CA ASN A 63 4.33 -15.94 -2.60
C ASN A 63 4.19 -15.45 -1.16
N ILE A 64 2.98 -15.00 -0.78
CA ILE A 64 2.68 -14.50 0.56
C ILE A 64 2.93 -15.61 1.58
N LYS A 65 3.75 -15.32 2.59
CA LYS A 65 3.96 -16.17 3.76
C LYS A 65 3.44 -15.43 4.99
N VAL A 66 2.58 -16.08 5.76
CA VAL A 66 1.90 -15.48 6.92
C VAL A 66 2.45 -16.07 8.21
N ASN A 67 2.47 -15.25 9.28
CA ASN A 67 2.88 -15.65 10.62
C ASN A 67 4.25 -16.34 10.70
N THR A 68 5.16 -16.01 9.78
CA THR A 68 6.54 -16.48 9.82
C THR A 68 7.32 -15.69 10.87
N LYS A 69 8.25 -16.36 11.56
CA LYS A 69 9.24 -15.65 12.39
C LYS A 69 10.18 -14.88 11.45
N ILE A 70 10.28 -13.57 11.65
CA ILE A 70 11.22 -12.68 10.97
C ILE A 70 12.09 -12.05 12.08
N PRO A 71 13.42 -12.18 12.04
CA PRO A 71 14.27 -11.60 13.08
C PRO A 71 14.34 -10.06 12.93
N ASP A 72 14.52 -9.36 14.05
CA ASP A 72 14.56 -7.89 14.09
C ASP A 72 15.66 -7.30 13.18
N SER A 73 16.76 -8.04 12.99
CA SER A 73 17.87 -7.67 12.10
C SER A 73 17.45 -7.46 10.64
N GLU A 74 16.35 -8.07 10.17
CA GLU A 74 15.84 -7.83 8.81
C GLU A 74 15.22 -6.43 8.63
N PHE A 75 14.97 -5.72 9.73
CA PHE A 75 14.43 -4.36 9.74
C PHE A 75 15.51 -3.30 10.03
N GLU A 76 16.77 -3.72 10.21
CA GLU A 76 17.90 -2.83 10.38
C GLU A 76 18.54 -2.52 9.01
N PHE A 77 18.72 -1.24 8.71
CA PHE A 77 19.41 -0.80 7.49
C PHE A 77 20.91 -0.60 7.77
N GLU A 78 21.74 -1.52 7.29
CA GLU A 78 23.20 -1.37 7.35
C GLU A 78 23.69 -0.38 6.28
N VAL A 79 24.14 0.79 6.73
CA VAL A 79 24.63 1.86 5.86
C VAL A 79 25.98 1.45 5.24
N PRO A 80 26.09 1.35 3.89
CA PRO A 80 27.36 1.05 3.25
C PRO A 80 28.43 2.11 3.52
N LYS A 81 29.72 1.73 3.54
CA LYS A 81 30.80 2.69 3.75
C LYS A 81 30.85 3.74 2.64
N GLY A 82 31.02 5.00 3.02
CA GLY A 82 31.25 6.11 2.09
C GLY A 82 29.98 6.68 1.44
N VAL A 83 28.79 6.27 1.90
CA VAL A 83 27.53 6.90 1.47
C VAL A 83 27.18 8.06 2.40
N GLU A 84 26.57 9.10 1.83
CA GLU A 84 25.94 10.16 2.58
C GLU A 84 24.55 9.69 3.04
N VAL A 85 24.25 9.91 4.33
CA VAL A 85 22.91 9.68 4.88
C VAL A 85 22.20 11.01 4.96
N VAL A 86 21.13 11.17 4.18
CA VAL A 86 20.27 12.36 4.19
C VAL A 86 19.01 12.04 4.98
N GLU A 87 18.80 12.72 6.10
CA GLU A 87 17.54 12.63 6.84
C GLU A 87 16.50 13.59 6.23
N PRO A 88 15.23 13.18 6.07
CA PRO A 88 14.19 14.10 5.62
C PRO A 88 14.06 15.27 6.59
N LEU A 89 13.92 16.49 6.05
CA LEU A 89 13.64 17.68 6.84
C LEU A 89 12.34 17.45 7.65
N LYS A 90 12.43 17.68 8.97
CA LYS A 90 11.30 17.60 9.90
C LYS A 90 10.20 18.61 9.57
#